data_AF-A0A3A2ZJW4-F1
#
_entry.id   AF-A0A3A2ZJW4-F1
#
_cell.length_a   1.000
_cell.length_b   1.000
_cell.length_c   1.000
_cell.angle_alpha   90.00
_cell.angle_beta   90.00
_cell.angle_gamma   90.00
#
_symmetry.space_group_name_H-M   'P 1'
#
loop_
_entity.id
_entity.type
_entity.pdbx_description
1 polymer ?
#
loop_
_entity_poly.entity_id
_entity_poly.type
_entity_poly.pdbx_seq_one_letter_code
_entity_poly.pdbx_strand_id
1 'polypeptide(L)'
;MAPRTRSKHDVVVKPKFLFCCKCFRTSLKRAENSGLGGPLRIDCVMDAESSILCKQCSGRKAICETFPASMLGDCYDFAAILESCKDFWKATDETGNEYWADEIKSAVFRSQIKLAKGLMAVLEAHRRTHGFTETKKEQSKNVRLVILYLTYRYRFANDVQDIPNKYEKFLAIRRSLCIAVPYPGEDGTAQQWNDYHSVGFLRLLPGDVGYIAWASARIAFFESVCNAIEDHYGPDANTDPAEVEEMTEDFHSRLVEWESVYPLAKPKV
;
A
#
# COMPACT_ATOMS: atom_id res chain seq x y z
N MET A 1 20.75 3.72 -38.42
CA MET A 1 19.53 4.02 -37.64
C MET A 1 19.88 5.08 -36.61
N ALA A 2 19.28 6.27 -36.67
CA ALA A 2 19.48 7.27 -35.62
C ALA A 2 18.85 6.77 -34.31
N PRO A 3 19.54 6.89 -33.16
CA PRO A 3 18.94 6.55 -31.87
C PRO A 3 17.72 7.44 -31.64
N ARG A 4 16.57 6.83 -31.34
CA ARG A 4 15.37 7.57 -30.95
C ARG A 4 15.67 8.32 -29.65
N THR A 5 15.95 9.61 -29.75
CA THR A 5 16.00 10.54 -28.64
C THR A 5 14.56 10.78 -28.16
N ARG A 6 14.14 10.03 -27.14
CA ARG A 6 12.91 10.32 -26.40
C ARG A 6 13.08 11.69 -25.74
N SER A 7 12.08 12.57 -25.81
CA SER A 7 12.16 13.85 -25.11
C SER A 7 12.37 13.59 -23.62
N LYS A 8 13.45 14.17 -23.09
CA LYS A 8 13.84 14.06 -21.69
C LYS A 8 12.92 14.94 -20.86
N HIS A 9 11.74 14.44 -20.52
CA HIS A 9 11.04 15.01 -19.39
C HIS A 9 11.59 14.30 -18.15
N ASP A 10 12.38 15.01 -17.36
CA ASP A 10 12.91 14.60 -16.04
C ASP A 10 11.77 14.51 -15.02
N VAL A 11 10.75 13.69 -15.31
CA VAL A 11 9.63 13.48 -14.41
C VAL A 11 10.04 12.43 -13.40
N VAL A 12 10.61 12.90 -12.29
CA VAL A 12 10.89 12.08 -11.12
C VAL A 12 9.56 11.80 -10.41
N VAL A 13 9.10 10.55 -10.45
CA VAL A 13 7.83 10.14 -9.82
C VAL A 13 8.11 9.38 -8.53
N LYS A 14 7.52 9.82 -7.42
CA LYS A 14 7.47 9.06 -6.16
C LYS A 14 6.11 8.32 -6.09
N PRO A 15 6.04 7.01 -6.38
CA PRO A 15 4.78 6.29 -6.29
C PRO A 15 4.29 6.26 -4.85
N LYS A 16 3.00 6.54 -4.64
CA LYS A 16 2.36 6.41 -3.33
C LYS A 16 2.31 4.94 -2.88
N PHE A 17 1.88 4.04 -3.77
CA PHE A 17 1.67 2.61 -3.45
C PHE A 17 2.33 1.63 -4.44
N LEU A 18 2.75 2.10 -5.62
CA LEU A 18 3.48 1.30 -6.63
C LEU A 18 4.99 1.24 -6.37
N PHE A 19 5.40 1.20 -5.11
CA PHE A 19 6.81 1.03 -4.76
C PHE A 19 7.26 -0.42 -4.99
N CYS A 20 8.54 -0.63 -5.32
CA CYS A 20 9.06 -1.98 -5.50
C CYS A 20 9.39 -2.65 -4.15
N CYS A 21 9.29 -3.99 -4.11
CA CYS A 21 9.54 -4.81 -2.92
C CYS A 21 10.95 -4.58 -2.35
N LYS A 22 11.96 -4.35 -3.19
CA LYS A 22 13.33 -4.08 -2.72
C LYS A 22 13.48 -2.74 -2.02
N CYS A 23 12.87 -1.69 -2.56
CA CYS A 23 12.83 -0.39 -1.89
C CYS A 23 12.08 -0.50 -0.58
N PHE A 24 10.95 -1.21 -0.57
CA PHE A 24 10.16 -1.44 0.63
C PHE A 24 10.96 -2.16 1.73
N ARG A 25 11.59 -3.31 1.41
CA ARG A 25 12.47 -4.03 2.35
C ARG A 25 13.64 -3.17 2.86
N THR A 26 14.21 -2.34 1.98
CA THR A 26 15.29 -1.41 2.37
C THR A 26 14.78 -0.36 3.35
N SER A 27 13.65 0.27 3.05
CA SER A 27 13.02 1.27 3.90
C SER A 27 12.68 0.69 5.28
N LEU A 28 12.12 -0.52 5.31
CA LEU A 28 11.87 -1.23 6.55
C LEU A 28 13.15 -1.46 7.36
N LYS A 29 14.20 -2.02 6.73
CA LYS A 29 15.49 -2.23 7.39
C LYS A 29 16.11 -0.93 7.90
N ARG A 30 15.97 0.18 7.17
CA ARG A 30 16.45 1.50 7.63
C ARG A 30 15.65 1.96 8.83
N ALA A 31 14.33 1.90 8.78
CA ALA A 31 13.45 2.29 9.88
C ALA A 31 13.76 1.51 11.17
N GLU A 32 14.06 0.22 11.06
CA GLU A 32 14.48 -0.60 12.21
C GLU A 32 15.81 -0.15 12.83
N ASN A 33 16.73 0.40 12.03
CA ASN A 33 18.05 0.81 12.49
C ASN A 33 18.13 2.28 12.91
N SER A 34 17.26 3.15 12.39
CA SER A 34 17.35 4.60 12.60
C SER A 34 16.82 5.08 13.95
N GLY A 35 16.10 4.24 14.71
CA GLY A 35 15.38 4.70 15.91
C GLY A 35 14.14 5.54 15.58
N LEU A 36 13.63 6.28 16.58
CA LEU A 36 12.34 7.01 16.60
C LEU A 36 12.27 8.28 15.72
N GLY A 37 12.96 8.32 14.59
CA GLY A 37 13.23 9.54 13.81
C GLY A 37 12.11 10.07 12.89
N GLY A 38 10.87 9.57 12.98
CA GLY A 38 9.75 10.04 12.15
C GLY A 38 8.93 8.92 11.51
N PRO A 39 7.90 9.26 10.70
CA PRO A 39 7.03 8.26 10.08
C PRO A 39 7.79 7.37 9.10
N LEU A 40 7.36 6.11 8.96
CA LEU A 40 7.92 5.18 7.99
C LEU A 40 7.76 5.73 6.57
N ARG A 41 8.87 5.86 5.83
CA ARG A 41 8.89 6.35 4.45
C ARG A 41 9.43 5.32 3.48
N ILE A 42 8.72 5.12 2.37
CA ILE A 42 9.17 4.27 1.28
C ILE A 42 9.78 5.13 0.18
N ASP A 43 11.11 5.19 0.13
CA ASP A 43 11.84 6.08 -0.77
C ASP A 43 11.96 5.53 -2.20
N CYS A 44 10.95 4.83 -2.71
CA CYS A 44 10.98 4.35 -4.09
C CYS A 44 10.83 5.55 -5.03
N VAL A 45 11.71 5.68 -6.02
CA VAL A 45 11.68 6.78 -6.99
C VAL A 45 11.75 6.18 -8.39
N MET A 46 10.69 6.36 -9.18
CA MET A 46 10.66 5.95 -10.57
C MET A 46 11.21 7.09 -11.43
N ASP A 47 12.23 6.76 -12.22
CA ASP A 47 12.85 7.68 -13.16
C ASP A 47 12.51 7.18 -14.57
N ALA A 48 11.75 7.99 -15.31
CA ALA A 48 11.31 7.67 -16.66
C ALA A 48 12.46 7.73 -17.69
N GLU A 49 13.62 8.32 -17.34
CA GLU A 49 14.72 8.58 -18.25
C GLU A 49 15.50 7.32 -18.64
N SER A 50 15.69 6.38 -17.70
CA SER A 50 16.78 5.39 -17.83
C SER A 50 16.41 3.92 -17.64
N SER A 51 15.22 3.57 -17.10
CA SER A 51 14.98 2.15 -16.78
C SER A 51 13.54 1.76 -16.49
N ILE A 52 13.23 0.48 -16.73
CA ILE A 52 12.12 -0.25 -16.10
C ILE A 52 12.28 -0.27 -14.56
N LEU A 53 13.49 0.02 -14.07
CA LEU A 53 13.88 0.02 -12.67
C LEU A 53 13.70 1.39 -12.01
N CYS A 54 13.40 1.39 -10.71
CA CYS A 54 13.48 2.59 -9.88
C CYS A 54 14.94 3.03 -9.67
N LYS A 55 15.14 4.31 -9.33
CA LYS A 55 16.47 4.93 -9.11
C LYS A 55 17.33 4.15 -8.12
N GLN A 56 16.76 3.68 -7.02
CA GLN A 56 17.50 2.91 -6.01
C GLN A 56 17.99 1.56 -6.55
N CYS A 57 17.12 0.80 -7.22
CA CYS A 57 17.47 -0.50 -7.78
C CYS A 57 18.45 -0.37 -8.93
N SER A 58 18.27 0.64 -9.80
CA SER A 58 19.22 1.00 -10.85
C SER A 58 20.61 1.29 -10.27
N GLY A 59 20.71 2.15 -9.25
CA GLY A 59 21.97 2.48 -8.60
C GLY A 59 22.66 1.27 -7.94
N ARG A 60 21.88 0.28 -7.48
CA ARG A 60 22.39 -0.98 -6.91
C ARG A 60 22.65 -2.08 -7.94
N LYS A 61 22.46 -1.80 -9.24
CA LYS A 61 22.51 -2.80 -10.32
C LYS A 61 21.60 -4.01 -10.03
N ALA A 62 20.45 -3.77 -9.41
CA ALA A 62 19.50 -4.78 -8.98
C ALA A 62 18.18 -4.68 -9.76
N ILE A 63 17.52 -5.82 -9.96
CA ILE A 63 16.19 -5.88 -10.59
C ILE A 63 15.13 -5.34 -9.61
N CYS A 64 14.18 -4.55 -10.11
CA CYS A 64 12.98 -4.14 -9.38
C CYS A 64 11.99 -5.29 -9.32
N GLU A 65 11.64 -5.69 -8.11
CA GLU A 65 10.57 -6.63 -7.86
C GLU A 65 9.28 -5.86 -7.59
N THR A 66 8.28 -6.02 -8.44
CA THR A 66 6.95 -5.45 -8.21
C THR A 66 6.15 -6.33 -7.25
N PHE A 67 5.20 -5.72 -6.55
CA PHE A 67 4.18 -6.48 -5.86
C PHE A 67 3.31 -7.25 -6.89
N PRO A 68 2.80 -8.44 -6.53
CA PRO A 68 1.87 -9.17 -7.36
C PRO A 68 0.61 -8.33 -7.60
N ALA A 69 0.06 -8.38 -8.82
CA ALA A 69 -1.09 -7.58 -9.19
C ALA A 69 -2.33 -7.82 -8.30
N SER A 70 -2.45 -9.03 -7.71
CA SER A 70 -3.53 -9.40 -6.79
C SER A 70 -3.45 -8.74 -5.41
N MET A 71 -2.34 -8.05 -5.10
CA MET A 71 -2.08 -7.42 -3.81
C MET A 71 -1.89 -5.90 -3.92
N LEU A 72 -2.14 -5.30 -5.10
CA LEU A 72 -1.93 -3.87 -5.29
C LEU A 72 -2.88 -3.02 -4.44
N GLY A 73 -4.08 -3.54 -4.16
CA GLY A 73 -5.03 -2.92 -3.25
C GLY A 73 -4.52 -2.98 -1.82
N ASP A 74 -3.91 -4.10 -1.39
CA ASP A 74 -3.29 -4.19 -0.06
C ASP A 74 -2.12 -3.21 0.09
N CYS A 75 -1.34 -2.98 -0.97
CA CYS A 75 -0.28 -1.97 -0.99
C CYS A 75 -0.84 -0.55 -0.95
N TYR A 76 -1.98 -0.32 -1.62
CA TYR A 76 -2.70 0.95 -1.59
C TYR A 76 -3.21 1.24 -0.18
N ASP A 77 -3.88 0.27 0.46
CA ASP A 77 -4.37 0.37 1.83
C ASP A 77 -3.21 0.65 2.79
N PHE A 78 -2.11 -0.10 2.67
CA PHE A 78 -0.90 0.16 3.45
C PHE A 78 -0.37 1.60 3.28
N ALA A 79 -0.27 2.07 2.03
CA ALA A 79 0.24 3.42 1.75
C ALA A 79 -0.68 4.51 2.31
N ALA A 80 -1.99 4.31 2.25
CA ALA A 80 -2.95 5.26 2.77
C ALA A 80 -2.94 5.27 4.32
N ILE A 81 -2.66 4.15 5.00
CA ILE A 81 -2.44 4.13 6.47
C ILE A 81 -1.20 4.94 6.81
N LEU A 82 -0.11 4.77 6.07
CA LEU A 82 1.10 5.57 6.31
C LEU A 82 0.86 7.06 6.06
N GLU A 83 0.01 7.41 5.08
CA GLU A 83 -0.34 8.79 4.78
C GLU A 83 -1.13 9.44 5.93
N SER A 84 -2.16 8.76 6.44
CA SER A 84 -2.97 9.26 7.57
C SER A 84 -2.13 9.44 8.83
N CYS A 85 -1.13 8.58 9.04
CA CYS A 85 -0.23 8.70 10.19
C CYS A 85 0.67 9.94 10.15
N LYS A 86 0.80 10.65 9.02
CA LYS A 86 1.69 11.83 8.96
C LYS A 86 1.24 12.95 9.89
N ASP A 87 -0.04 12.97 10.24
CA ASP A 87 -0.64 14.00 11.09
C ASP A 87 -0.04 13.93 12.52
N PHE A 88 0.38 12.74 12.98
CA PHE A 88 1.08 12.58 14.27
C PHE A 88 2.39 13.39 14.39
N TRP A 89 3.01 13.74 13.26
CA TRP A 89 4.27 14.51 13.21
C TRP A 89 4.10 15.91 12.64
N LYS A 90 2.89 16.30 12.22
CA LYS A 90 2.62 17.60 11.60
C LYS A 90 1.64 18.44 12.39
N ALA A 91 0.78 17.80 13.18
CA ALA A 91 -0.20 18.51 13.98
C ALA A 91 0.51 19.38 15.02
N THR A 92 0.17 20.66 15.00
CA THR A 92 0.58 21.64 16.00
C THR A 92 -0.65 22.22 16.67
N ASP A 93 -0.58 22.51 17.95
CA ASP A 93 -1.64 23.21 18.68
C ASP A 93 -1.72 24.70 18.27
N GLU A 94 -2.66 25.44 18.86
CA GLU A 94 -2.85 26.88 18.62
C GLU A 94 -1.62 27.72 18.98
N THR A 95 -0.75 27.19 19.85
CA THR A 95 0.48 27.84 20.29
C THR A 95 1.69 27.49 19.43
N GLY A 96 1.50 26.62 18.43
CA GLY A 96 2.55 26.15 17.52
C GLY A 96 3.43 25.03 18.10
N ASN A 97 3.07 24.47 19.26
CA ASN A 97 3.76 23.32 19.84
C ASN A 97 3.28 22.03 19.17
N GLU A 98 4.12 20.99 19.19
CA GLU A 98 3.74 19.68 18.65
C GLU A 98 2.56 19.12 19.46
N TYR A 99 1.48 18.77 18.76
CA TYR A 99 0.24 18.34 19.40
C TYR A 99 0.39 16.97 20.08
N TRP A 100 1.09 16.05 19.42
CA TRP A 100 1.25 14.67 19.89
C TRP A 100 2.52 14.50 20.71
N ALA A 101 2.40 13.81 21.84
CA ALA A 101 3.54 13.40 22.66
C ALA A 101 4.48 12.42 21.93
N ASP A 102 5.76 12.43 22.30
CA ASP A 102 6.79 11.59 21.67
C ASP A 102 6.55 10.10 21.92
N GLU A 103 5.93 9.74 23.04
CA GLU A 103 5.52 8.37 23.37
C GLU A 103 4.50 7.83 22.36
N ILE A 104 3.54 8.68 21.95
CA ILE A 104 2.50 8.34 20.97
C ILE A 104 3.13 8.21 19.59
N LYS A 105 3.94 9.19 19.16
CA LYS A 105 4.70 9.10 17.89
C LYS A 105 5.53 7.82 17.84
N SER A 106 6.13 7.45 18.97
CA SER A 106 6.92 6.22 19.11
C SER A 106 6.09 4.95 19.00
N ALA A 107 4.91 4.93 19.61
CA ALA A 107 3.96 3.84 19.45
C ALA A 107 3.51 3.69 17.99
N VAL A 108 3.07 4.79 17.36
CA VAL A 108 2.65 4.83 15.95
C VAL A 108 3.76 4.31 15.04
N PHE A 109 5.00 4.80 15.19
CA PHE A 109 6.13 4.36 14.37
C PHE A 109 6.42 2.85 14.52
N ARG A 110 6.45 2.33 15.76
CA ARG A 110 6.63 0.89 16.02
C ARG A 110 5.50 0.07 15.39
N SER A 111 4.28 0.57 15.44
CA SER A 111 3.11 -0.07 14.81
C SER A 111 3.21 -0.05 13.29
N GLN A 112 3.69 1.04 12.66
CA GLN A 112 3.95 1.08 11.21
C GLN A 112 4.99 0.03 10.78
N ILE A 113 6.05 -0.18 11.58
CA ILE A 113 7.04 -1.23 11.32
C ILE A 113 6.39 -2.62 11.39
N LYS A 114 5.57 -2.89 12.41
CA LYS A 114 4.84 -4.16 12.55
C LYS A 114 3.88 -4.40 11.37
N LEU A 115 3.13 -3.37 10.97
CA LEU A 115 2.23 -3.40 9.83
C LEU A 115 2.99 -3.73 8.53
N ALA A 116 4.12 -3.05 8.30
CA ALA A 116 4.98 -3.29 7.14
C ALA A 116 5.54 -4.72 7.09
N LYS A 117 5.92 -5.27 8.26
CA LYS A 117 6.32 -6.69 8.39
C LYS A 117 5.16 -7.62 8.07
N GLY A 118 3.95 -7.30 8.52
CA GLY A 118 2.73 -8.02 8.17
C GLY A 118 2.53 -8.11 6.66
N LEU A 119 2.58 -6.96 5.96
CA LEU A 119 2.47 -6.92 4.50
C LEU A 119 3.57 -7.74 3.80
N MET A 120 4.82 -7.67 4.30
CA MET A 120 5.92 -8.48 3.77
C MET A 120 5.68 -9.99 3.95
N ALA A 121 5.26 -10.42 5.14
CA ALA A 121 5.02 -11.84 5.41
C ALA A 121 3.92 -12.41 4.50
N VAL A 122 2.86 -11.63 4.29
CA VAL A 122 1.75 -11.94 3.41
C VAL A 122 2.21 -12.02 1.95
N LEU A 123 3.02 -11.05 1.50
CA LEU A 123 3.63 -11.08 0.17
C LEU A 123 4.43 -12.36 -0.06
N GLU A 124 5.28 -12.76 0.88
CA GLU A 124 6.09 -13.97 0.75
C GLU A 124 5.23 -15.25 0.78
N ALA A 125 4.14 -15.28 1.55
CA ALA A 125 3.19 -16.39 1.53
C ALA A 125 2.44 -16.50 0.20
N HIS A 126 1.99 -15.35 -0.34
CA HIS A 126 1.37 -15.25 -1.65
C HIS A 126 2.29 -15.72 -2.77
N ARG A 127 3.55 -15.26 -2.74
CA ARG A 127 4.57 -15.64 -3.71
C ARG A 127 4.82 -17.13 -3.75
N ARG A 128 4.95 -17.76 -2.58
CA ARG A 128 5.11 -19.21 -2.44
C ARG A 128 3.92 -19.97 -3.01
N THR A 129 2.71 -19.54 -2.67
CA THR A 129 1.46 -20.20 -3.09
C THR A 129 1.26 -20.18 -4.60
N HIS A 130 1.63 -19.07 -5.26
CA HIS A 130 1.50 -18.92 -6.70
C HIS A 130 2.78 -19.26 -7.48
N GLY A 131 3.79 -19.84 -6.84
CA GLY A 131 5.00 -20.31 -7.51
C GLY A 131 5.83 -19.19 -8.13
N PHE A 132 5.83 -17.99 -7.54
CA PHE A 132 6.72 -16.91 -7.97
C PHE A 132 8.16 -17.22 -7.55
N THR A 133 8.79 -18.16 -8.25
CA THR A 133 10.22 -18.45 -8.12
C THR A 133 11.02 -17.36 -8.83
N GLU A 134 12.11 -16.90 -8.23
CA GLU A 134 12.85 -15.68 -8.63
C GLU A 134 13.68 -15.82 -9.91
N THR A 135 13.20 -16.55 -10.93
CA THR A 135 13.93 -16.57 -12.19
C THR A 135 13.84 -15.19 -12.85
N LYS A 136 14.99 -14.62 -13.25
CA LYS A 136 15.07 -13.28 -13.88
C LYS A 136 14.15 -13.13 -15.10
N LYS A 137 13.84 -14.25 -15.78
CA LYS A 137 12.97 -14.32 -16.97
C LYS A 137 11.49 -14.18 -16.63
N GLU A 138 11.04 -14.64 -15.46
CA GLU A 138 9.65 -14.49 -15.02
C GLU A 138 9.39 -13.09 -14.44
N GLN A 139 10.38 -12.51 -13.76
CA GLN A 139 10.28 -11.15 -13.22
C GLN A 139 10.09 -10.08 -14.32
N SER A 140 10.79 -10.17 -15.44
CA SER A 140 10.65 -9.20 -16.55
C SER A 140 9.30 -9.27 -17.27
N LYS A 141 8.67 -10.45 -17.33
CA LYS A 141 7.31 -10.61 -17.84
C LYS A 141 6.28 -9.97 -16.90
N ASN A 142 6.47 -10.10 -15.59
CA ASN A 142 5.56 -9.53 -14.59
C ASN A 142 5.53 -8.00 -14.60
N VAL A 143 6.67 -7.32 -14.79
CA VAL A 143 6.68 -5.85 -14.89
C VAL A 143 5.92 -5.36 -16.13
N ARG A 144 6.07 -6.05 -17.26
CA ARG A 144 5.34 -5.75 -18.49
C ARG A 144 3.84 -6.00 -18.33
N LEU A 145 3.48 -7.05 -17.58
CA LEU A 145 2.10 -7.35 -17.19
C LEU A 145 1.51 -6.27 -16.29
N VAL A 146 2.22 -5.76 -15.28
CA VAL A 146 1.72 -4.65 -14.43
C VAL A 146 1.46 -3.39 -15.25
N ILE A 147 2.34 -3.05 -16.19
CA ILE A 147 2.11 -1.92 -17.11
C ILE A 147 0.88 -2.17 -17.99
N LEU A 148 0.73 -3.36 -18.58
CA LEU A 148 -0.46 -3.78 -19.35
C LEU A 148 -1.74 -3.85 -18.49
N TYR A 149 -1.58 -4.12 -17.19
CA TYR A 149 -2.64 -4.24 -16.18
C TYR A 149 -3.23 -2.88 -15.82
N LEU A 150 -2.37 -1.86 -15.71
CA LEU A 150 -2.80 -0.46 -15.58
C LEU A 150 -3.42 0.08 -16.87
N THR A 151 -3.06 -0.48 -18.03
CA THR A 151 -3.34 0.19 -19.32
C THR A 151 -4.37 -0.44 -20.24
N TYR A 152 -4.92 -1.66 -20.06
CA TYR A 152 -6.22 -2.04 -20.69
C TYR A 152 -6.61 -3.55 -20.68
N ARG A 153 -5.69 -4.51 -20.61
CA ARG A 153 -5.87 -5.68 -21.51
C ARG A 153 -6.65 -6.91 -21.03
N TYR A 154 -7.06 -7.01 -19.77
CA TYR A 154 -7.70 -8.23 -19.24
C TYR A 154 -9.20 -8.10 -18.95
N ARG A 155 -9.86 -7.08 -19.51
CA ARG A 155 -11.33 -6.90 -19.37
C ARG A 155 -12.14 -7.75 -20.38
N PHE A 156 -11.51 -8.46 -21.31
CA PHE A 156 -12.17 -9.09 -22.47
C PHE A 156 -11.75 -10.52 -22.80
N ALA A 157 -11.17 -11.28 -21.86
CA ALA A 157 -11.05 -12.72 -22.06
C ALA A 157 -12.45 -13.32 -21.91
N ASN A 158 -13.11 -13.63 -23.02
CA ASN A 158 -14.48 -14.17 -23.04
C ASN A 158 -14.57 -15.57 -22.41
N ASP A 159 -13.44 -16.28 -22.25
CA ASP A 159 -13.38 -17.53 -21.51
C ASP A 159 -12.15 -17.60 -20.60
N VAL A 160 -12.38 -17.78 -19.30
CA VAL A 160 -11.33 -17.93 -18.27
C VAL A 160 -10.65 -19.32 -18.37
N GLN A 161 -11.29 -20.29 -19.03
CA GLN A 161 -10.76 -21.64 -19.25
C GLN A 161 -9.50 -21.63 -20.13
N ASP A 162 -9.42 -20.70 -21.09
CA ASP A 162 -8.35 -20.66 -22.10
C ASP A 162 -7.07 -19.96 -21.64
N ILE A 163 -7.02 -19.47 -20.39
CA ILE A 163 -5.84 -18.79 -19.84
C ILE A 163 -4.81 -19.85 -19.40
N PRO A 164 -3.66 -19.98 -20.10
CA PRO A 164 -2.71 -21.08 -19.84
C PRO A 164 -1.94 -20.91 -18.53
N ASN A 165 -1.82 -19.68 -18.02
CA ASN A 165 -1.10 -19.38 -16.78
C ASN A 165 -2.06 -19.43 -15.58
N LYS A 166 -1.77 -20.32 -14.61
CA LYS A 166 -2.56 -20.48 -13.37
C LYS A 166 -2.75 -19.15 -12.61
N TYR A 167 -1.73 -18.31 -12.56
CA TYR A 167 -1.82 -17.03 -11.87
C TYR A 167 -2.64 -16.00 -12.66
N GLU A 168 -2.54 -15.96 -13.98
CA GLU A 168 -3.41 -15.11 -14.80
C GLU A 168 -4.88 -15.54 -14.70
N LYS A 169 -5.15 -16.86 -14.63
CA LYS A 169 -6.49 -17.41 -14.38
C LYS A 169 -7.02 -16.97 -13.02
N PHE A 170 -6.18 -17.06 -11.98
CA PHE A 170 -6.50 -16.55 -10.63
C PHE A 170 -6.84 -15.05 -10.66
N LEU A 171 -6.02 -14.22 -11.34
CA LEU A 171 -6.28 -12.79 -11.48
C LEU A 171 -7.60 -12.50 -12.22
N ALA A 172 -7.90 -13.26 -13.28
CA ALA A 172 -9.14 -13.11 -14.04
C ALA A 172 -10.37 -13.40 -13.17
N ILE A 173 -10.35 -14.51 -12.42
CA ILE A 173 -11.42 -14.88 -11.47
C ILE A 173 -11.56 -13.77 -10.43
N ARG A 174 -10.46 -13.33 -9.81
CA ARG A 174 -10.49 -12.26 -8.79
C ARG A 174 -11.12 -10.97 -9.33
N ARG A 175 -10.76 -10.57 -10.55
CA ARG A 175 -11.34 -9.38 -11.19
C ARG A 175 -12.83 -9.52 -11.48
N SER A 176 -13.30 -10.71 -11.85
CA SER A 176 -14.75 -10.92 -12.06
C SER A 176 -15.58 -10.73 -10.78
N LEU A 177 -14.96 -10.89 -9.61
CA LEU A 177 -15.58 -10.65 -8.31
C LEU A 177 -15.60 -9.17 -7.92
N CYS A 178 -14.76 -8.33 -8.53
CA CYS A 178 -14.66 -6.91 -8.21
C CYS A 178 -15.79 -6.10 -8.86
N ILE A 179 -16.10 -4.95 -8.25
CA ILE A 179 -16.98 -3.95 -8.86
C ILE A 179 -16.25 -3.31 -10.03
N ALA A 180 -16.90 -3.28 -11.18
CA ALA A 180 -16.35 -2.67 -12.38
C ALA A 180 -16.52 -1.16 -12.30
N VAL A 181 -15.45 -0.43 -11.97
CA VAL A 181 -15.45 1.03 -11.99
C VAL A 181 -15.09 1.54 -13.39
N PRO A 182 -15.76 2.59 -13.91
CA PRO A 182 -15.37 3.25 -15.14
C PRO A 182 -13.94 3.78 -15.04
N TYR A 183 -13.19 3.68 -16.14
CA TYR A 183 -11.87 4.30 -16.22
C TYR A 183 -12.03 5.83 -16.26
N PRO A 184 -11.33 6.60 -15.41
CA PRO A 184 -11.52 8.06 -15.33
C PRO A 184 -11.20 8.83 -16.63
N GLY A 185 -10.38 8.28 -17.52
CA GLY A 185 -9.89 9.00 -18.70
C GLY A 185 -8.66 9.87 -18.38
N GLU A 186 -8.09 10.51 -19.41
CA GLU A 186 -6.96 11.44 -19.25
C GLU A 186 -7.37 12.72 -18.48
N ASP A 187 -8.61 13.17 -18.67
CA ASP A 187 -9.19 14.34 -18.02
C ASP A 187 -9.83 14.04 -16.65
N GLY A 188 -9.61 12.84 -16.12
CA GLY A 188 -10.19 12.42 -14.83
C GLY A 188 -9.65 13.23 -13.66
N THR A 189 -10.53 13.63 -12.73
CA THR A 189 -10.13 14.36 -11.52
C THR A 189 -9.31 13.48 -10.57
N ALA A 190 -8.54 14.10 -9.68
CA ALA A 190 -7.79 13.36 -8.65
C ALA A 190 -8.69 12.45 -7.80
N GLN A 191 -9.92 12.89 -7.50
CA GLN A 191 -10.89 12.08 -6.76
C GLN A 191 -11.35 10.88 -7.58
N GLN A 192 -11.70 11.04 -8.86
CA GLN A 192 -12.10 9.92 -9.73
C GLN A 192 -10.99 8.89 -9.86
N TRP A 193 -9.73 9.34 -9.96
CA TRP A 193 -8.57 8.45 -9.93
C TRP A 193 -8.40 7.75 -8.59
N ASN A 194 -8.67 8.44 -7.48
CA ASN A 194 -8.64 7.85 -6.16
C ASN A 194 -9.71 6.76 -6.03
N ASP A 195 -10.95 7.03 -6.44
CA ASP A 195 -12.08 6.11 -6.42
C ASP A 195 -11.86 4.89 -7.35
N TYR A 196 -11.26 5.14 -8.51
CA TYR A 196 -10.90 4.07 -9.44
C TYR A 196 -9.84 3.14 -8.84
N HIS A 197 -8.81 3.70 -8.20
CA HIS A 197 -7.75 2.92 -7.57
C HIS A 197 -8.22 2.21 -6.30
N SER A 198 -9.01 2.89 -5.48
CA SER A 198 -9.55 2.39 -4.24
C SER A 198 -10.36 1.11 -4.49
N VAL A 199 -11.17 1.07 -5.54
CA VAL A 199 -12.03 -0.09 -5.86
C VAL A 199 -11.39 -1.04 -6.89
N GLY A 200 -10.64 -0.51 -7.86
CA GLY A 200 -10.16 -1.25 -9.02
C GLY A 200 -8.92 -2.12 -8.78
N PHE A 201 -8.17 -1.86 -7.71
CA PHE A 201 -7.04 -2.72 -7.35
C PHE A 201 -7.49 -3.99 -6.62
N LEU A 202 -6.88 -5.10 -6.99
CA LEU A 202 -7.13 -6.37 -6.33
C LEU A 202 -6.50 -6.39 -4.95
N ARG A 203 -7.26 -6.94 -4.01
CA ARG A 203 -6.86 -7.23 -2.64
C ARG A 203 -6.96 -8.73 -2.40
N LEU A 204 -6.32 -9.18 -1.33
CA LEU A 204 -6.62 -10.48 -0.76
C LEU A 204 -8.07 -10.54 -0.28
N LEU A 205 -8.76 -11.62 -0.62
CA LEU A 205 -10.13 -11.91 -0.19
C LEU A 205 -10.14 -13.06 0.83
N PRO A 206 -11.24 -13.26 1.59
CA PRO A 206 -11.43 -14.47 2.38
C PRO A 206 -11.11 -15.74 1.59
N GLY A 207 -10.28 -16.60 2.19
CA GLY A 207 -9.76 -17.82 1.56
C GLY A 207 -8.43 -17.65 0.81
N ASP A 208 -7.97 -16.43 0.55
CA ASP A 208 -6.61 -16.21 0.06
C ASP A 208 -5.57 -16.49 1.15
N VAL A 209 -4.40 -16.97 0.71
CA VAL A 209 -3.24 -17.12 1.58
C VAL A 209 -2.84 -15.75 2.15
N GLY A 210 -2.71 -15.68 3.48
CA GLY A 210 -2.30 -14.46 4.16
C GLY A 210 -3.40 -13.41 4.32
N TYR A 211 -4.63 -13.64 3.84
CA TYR A 211 -5.76 -12.72 4.08
C TYR A 211 -5.97 -12.44 5.58
N ILE A 212 -6.10 -13.50 6.39
CA ILE A 212 -6.28 -13.36 7.84
C ILE A 212 -5.09 -12.64 8.48
N ALA A 213 -3.87 -13.02 8.09
CA ALA A 213 -2.67 -12.38 8.63
C ALA A 213 -2.59 -10.88 8.29
N TRP A 214 -3.01 -10.49 7.08
CA TRP A 214 -3.07 -9.09 6.68
C TRP A 214 -4.15 -8.31 7.43
N ALA A 215 -5.35 -8.88 7.54
CA ALA A 215 -6.43 -8.30 8.33
C ALA A 215 -6.02 -8.09 9.79
N SER A 216 -5.46 -9.11 10.43
CA SER A 216 -4.95 -9.03 11.80
C SER A 216 -3.83 -8.00 11.96
N ALA A 217 -2.93 -7.86 10.99
CA ALA A 217 -1.86 -6.86 11.05
C ALA A 217 -2.40 -5.42 10.99
N ARG A 218 -3.46 -5.18 10.22
CA ARG A 218 -4.15 -3.88 10.19
C ARG A 218 -4.86 -3.61 11.51
N ILE A 219 -5.68 -4.54 11.99
CA ILE A 219 -6.39 -4.40 13.28
C ILE A 219 -5.41 -4.11 14.42
N ALA A 220 -4.35 -4.92 14.55
CA ALA A 220 -3.33 -4.75 15.58
C ALA A 220 -2.57 -3.42 15.46
N PHE A 221 -2.44 -2.87 14.25
CA PHE A 221 -1.89 -1.53 14.06
C PHE A 221 -2.82 -0.48 14.70
N PHE A 222 -4.12 -0.51 14.40
CA PHE A 222 -5.09 0.46 14.91
C PHE A 222 -5.25 0.37 16.42
N GLU A 223 -5.46 -0.84 16.96
CA GLU A 223 -5.55 -1.08 18.42
C GLU A 223 -4.32 -0.54 19.14
N SER A 224 -3.11 -0.76 18.59
CA SER A 224 -1.89 -0.27 19.21
C SER A 224 -1.74 1.25 19.18
N VAL A 225 -2.40 1.96 18.26
CA VAL A 225 -2.41 3.42 18.23
C VAL A 225 -3.45 3.96 19.20
N CYS A 226 -4.68 3.41 19.21
CA CYS A 226 -5.73 3.80 20.16
C CYS A 226 -5.25 3.62 21.60
N ASN A 227 -4.71 2.44 21.94
CA ASN A 227 -4.20 2.18 23.28
C ASN A 227 -3.10 3.17 23.68
N ALA A 228 -2.24 3.58 22.74
CA ALA A 228 -1.18 4.54 23.06
C ALA A 228 -1.72 5.97 23.34
N ILE A 229 -2.84 6.33 22.70
CA ILE A 229 -3.54 7.59 22.94
C ILE A 229 -4.26 7.51 24.30
N GLU A 230 -5.01 6.44 24.55
CA GLU A 230 -5.72 6.20 25.81
C GLU A 230 -4.78 6.10 27.01
N ASP A 231 -3.65 5.39 26.88
CA ASP A 231 -2.65 5.27 27.94
C ASP A 231 -2.02 6.64 28.30
N HIS A 232 -1.94 7.56 27.34
CA HIS A 232 -1.30 8.86 27.54
C HIS A 232 -2.26 9.94 28.00
N TYR A 233 -3.47 9.98 27.43
CA TYR A 233 -4.46 11.04 27.68
C TYR A 233 -5.71 10.57 28.42
N GLY A 234 -5.85 9.27 28.72
CA GLY A 234 -7.05 8.70 29.35
C GLY A 234 -7.44 9.31 30.70
N PRO A 235 -8.52 8.84 31.34
CA PRO A 235 -9.19 9.52 32.46
C PRO A 235 -8.33 9.78 33.72
N ASP A 236 -7.16 9.14 33.82
CA ASP A 236 -6.19 9.37 34.89
C ASP A 236 -5.18 10.49 34.55
N ALA A 237 -5.13 10.94 33.30
CA ALA A 237 -4.41 12.14 32.88
C ALA A 237 -5.27 13.38 33.14
N ASN A 238 -4.65 14.52 33.47
CA ASN A 238 -5.34 15.80 33.67
C ASN A 238 -5.93 16.40 32.36
N THR A 239 -6.24 15.57 31.37
CA THR A 239 -6.79 15.95 30.07
C THR A 239 -8.30 15.83 30.11
N ASP A 240 -9.01 16.73 29.43
CA ASP A 240 -10.47 16.67 29.33
C ASP A 240 -10.86 15.35 28.64
N PRO A 241 -11.63 14.46 29.30
CA PRO A 241 -12.05 13.20 28.69
C PRO A 241 -12.77 13.37 27.35
N ALA A 242 -13.45 14.51 27.13
CA ALA A 242 -14.14 14.80 25.87
C ALA A 242 -13.16 14.98 24.69
N GLU A 243 -11.99 15.57 24.91
CA GLU A 243 -10.96 15.74 23.87
C GLU A 243 -10.36 14.38 23.46
N VAL A 244 -10.22 13.46 24.43
CA VAL A 244 -9.69 12.11 24.20
C VAL A 244 -10.70 11.25 23.43
N GLU A 245 -11.97 11.35 23.80
CA GLU A 245 -13.07 10.70 23.09
C GLU A 245 -13.15 11.22 21.66
N GLU A 246 -13.08 12.53 21.42
CA GLU A 246 -13.07 13.10 20.07
C GLU A 246 -11.89 12.60 19.21
N MET A 247 -10.68 12.56 19.77
CA MET A 247 -9.50 12.06 19.04
C MET A 247 -9.59 10.57 18.71
N THR A 248 -10.05 9.76 19.67
CA THR A 248 -10.18 8.31 19.49
C THR A 248 -11.35 7.99 18.55
N GLU A 249 -12.46 8.72 18.64
CA GLU A 249 -13.60 8.62 17.73
C GLU A 249 -13.26 9.09 16.32
N ASP A 250 -12.49 10.16 16.11
CA ASP A 250 -12.03 10.55 14.77
C ASP A 250 -11.19 9.43 14.15
N PHE A 251 -10.24 8.88 14.92
CA PHE A 251 -9.39 7.80 14.42
C PHE A 251 -10.17 6.50 14.17
N HIS A 252 -11.13 6.15 15.05
CA HIS A 252 -12.04 5.02 14.87
C HIS A 252 -13.01 5.24 13.71
N SER A 253 -13.52 6.45 13.53
CA SER A 253 -14.40 6.82 12.42
C SER A 253 -13.64 6.68 11.10
N ARG A 254 -12.37 7.11 11.04
CA ARG A 254 -11.49 6.88 9.88
C ARG A 254 -11.27 5.39 9.64
N LEU A 255 -11.17 4.56 10.69
CA LEU A 255 -11.10 3.09 10.55
C LEU A 255 -12.41 2.49 10.03
N VAL A 256 -13.56 2.89 10.57
CA VAL A 256 -14.88 2.40 10.17
C VAL A 256 -15.24 2.88 8.76
N GLU A 257 -14.93 4.14 8.43
CA GLU A 257 -15.04 4.67 7.08
C GLU A 257 -14.16 3.84 6.15
N TRP A 258 -12.91 3.56 6.52
CA TRP A 258 -12.06 2.67 5.75
C TRP A 258 -12.63 1.27 5.58
N GLU A 259 -13.14 0.64 6.64
CA GLU A 259 -13.77 -0.68 6.53
C GLU A 259 -15.09 -0.64 5.76
N SER A 260 -15.78 0.50 5.70
CA SER A 260 -17.04 0.67 4.96
C SER A 260 -16.84 1.03 3.49
N VAL A 261 -15.78 1.77 3.17
CA VAL A 261 -15.33 2.10 1.80
C VAL A 261 -14.60 0.91 1.18
N TYR A 262 -13.90 0.14 2.01
CA TYR A 262 -13.22 -1.11 1.65
C TYR A 262 -13.80 -2.28 2.44
N PRO A 263 -15.11 -2.58 2.29
CA PRO A 263 -15.69 -3.72 2.97
C PRO A 263 -14.87 -4.92 2.56
N LEU A 264 -14.35 -5.66 3.55
CA LEU A 264 -13.76 -6.99 3.36
C LEU A 264 -14.65 -7.69 2.34
N ALA A 265 -14.18 -7.80 1.08
CA ALA A 265 -15.06 -7.78 -0.08
C ALA A 265 -16.28 -8.66 0.18
N LYS A 266 -17.44 -8.05 0.43
CA LYS A 266 -18.68 -8.82 0.49
C LYS A 266 -18.83 -9.35 -0.93
N PRO A 267 -18.68 -10.67 -1.17
CA PRO A 267 -18.83 -11.19 -2.51
C PRO A 267 -20.20 -10.72 -3.02
N LYS A 268 -20.28 -10.36 -4.30
CA LYS A 268 -21.58 -10.14 -4.95
C LYS A 268 -22.40 -11.41 -4.69
N VAL A 269 -23.46 -11.27 -3.90
CA VAL A 269 -24.48 -12.31 -3.71
C VAL A 269 -25.29 -12.40 -4.99
#